data_AF-A0A433PI83-F1
#
_entry.id   AF-A0A433PI83-F1
#
_cell.length_a   1.000
_cell.length_b   1.000
_cell.length_c   1.000
_cell.angle_alpha   90.00
_cell.angle_beta   90.00
_cell.angle_gamma   90.00
#
_symmetry.space_group_name_H-M   'P 1'
#
loop_
_entity.id
_entity.type
_entity.pdbx_description
1 polymer ?
#
loop_
_entity_poly.entity_id
_entity_poly.type
_entity_poly.pdbx_seq_one_letter_code
_entity_poly.pdbx_strand_id
1 'polypeptide(L)' 'TPSHPHYHIHPKWTLCLGAPKTGCRSRAITGELFLTDIGVPRQCWRRVGVKGWGMPWGSEFLVGLEYV' A
#
# COMPACT_ATOMS: atom_id res chain seq x y z
N THR A 1 17.92 -12.17 16.56
CA THR A 1 16.66 -12.84 16.16
C THR A 1 17.00 -13.92 15.16
N PRO A 2 16.46 -15.14 15.26
CA PRO A 2 16.68 -16.17 14.25
C PRO A 2 16.13 -15.66 12.92
N SER A 3 16.98 -15.58 11.90
CA SER A 3 16.55 -15.31 10.53
C SER A 3 16.57 -16.63 9.75
N HIS A 4 15.47 -16.93 9.06
CA HIS A 4 15.37 -18.06 8.15
C HIS A 4 15.37 -17.50 6.73
N PRO A 5 16.53 -17.15 6.15
CA PRO A 5 16.61 -16.43 4.88
C PRO A 5 15.95 -17.16 3.70
N HIS A 6 15.73 -18.47 3.83
CA HIS A 6 15.10 -19.31 2.82
C HIS A 6 13.57 -19.37 2.92
N TYR A 7 12.97 -18.93 4.04
CA TYR A 7 11.53 -19.02 4.25
C TYR A 7 10.94 -17.64 4.45
N HIS A 8 10.11 -17.22 3.50
CA HIS A 8 9.35 -15.99 3.58
C HIS A 8 7.91 -16.22 3.13
N ILE A 9 7.02 -15.31 3.54
CA ILE A 9 5.61 -15.36 3.19
C ILE A 9 5.45 -14.90 1.74
N HIS A 10 4.71 -15.69 0.96
CA HIS A 10 4.23 -15.30 -0.36
C HIS A 10 2.74 -14.97 -0.26
N PRO A 11 2.38 -13.69 -0.07
CA PRO A 11 0.98 -13.30 0.09
C PRO A 11 0.20 -13.50 -1.22
N LYS A 12 -1.02 -14.00 -1.11
CA LYS A 12 -2.00 -13.96 -2.21
C LYS A 12 -2.53 -12.53 -2.43
N TRP A 13 -2.71 -11.82 -1.31
CA TRP A 13 -3.20 -10.45 -1.26
C TRP A 13 -2.43 -9.65 -0.22
N THR A 14 -2.14 -8.39 -0.53
CA THR A 14 -1.50 -7.43 0.39
C THR A 14 -2.37 -6.19 0.52
N LEU A 15 -2.68 -5.78 1.76
CA LEU A 15 -3.41 -4.54 2.05
C LEU A 15 -2.48 -3.46 2.60
N CYS A 16 -2.38 -2.34 1.90
CA CYS A 16 -1.63 -1.16 2.34
C CYS A 16 -2.54 -0.22 3.14
N LEU A 17 -2.02 0.30 4.26
CA LEU A 17 -2.74 1.23 5.14
C LEU A 17 -2.38 2.67 4.76
N GLY A 18 -3.27 3.37 4.05
CA GLY A 18 -3.10 4.76 3.62
C GLY A 18 -2.16 4.97 2.43
N ALA A 19 -0.95 4.39 2.43
CA ALA A 19 -0.02 4.43 1.30
C ALA A 19 0.78 3.12 1.13
N PRO A 20 1.12 2.72 -0.11
CA PRO A 20 2.01 1.58 -0.34
C PRO A 20 3.41 1.81 0.23
N LYS A 21 4.03 0.75 0.74
CA LYS A 21 5.43 0.76 1.16
C LYS A 21 6.35 0.64 -0.07
N THR A 22 7.58 1.14 0.05
CA THR A 22 8.58 1.15 -1.05
C THR A 22 8.99 -0.24 -1.56
N GLY A 23 8.69 -1.30 -0.80
CA GLY A 23 8.90 -2.69 -1.20
C GLY A 23 7.80 -3.29 -2.07
N CYS A 24 6.64 -2.64 -2.19
CA CYS A 24 5.53 -3.09 -3.03
C CYS A 24 5.84 -2.83 -4.50
N ARG A 25 6.73 -3.63 -5.10
CA ARG A 25 7.31 -3.37 -6.44
C ARG A 25 6.88 -4.33 -7.54
N SER A 26 6.30 -5.48 -7.20
CA SER A 26 5.78 -6.42 -8.19
C SER A 26 4.77 -7.38 -7.55
N ARG A 27 3.91 -7.96 -8.38
CA ARG A 27 2.95 -9.00 -7.98
C ARG A 27 3.64 -10.24 -7.38
N ALA A 28 4.89 -10.53 -7.77
CA ALA A 28 5.67 -11.61 -7.18
C ALA A 28 6.02 -11.37 -5.70
N ILE A 29 6.09 -10.12 -5.26
CA ILE A 29 6.40 -9.74 -3.87
C ILE A 29 5.12 -9.66 -3.03
N THR A 30 4.04 -9.11 -3.59
CA THR A 30 2.84 -8.70 -2.83
C THR A 30 1.58 -9.52 -3.12
N GLY A 31 1.57 -10.35 -4.17
CA GLY A 31 0.31 -10.83 -4.73
C GLY A 31 -0.49 -9.66 -5.32
N GLU A 32 -1.82 -9.72 -5.25
CA GLU A 32 -2.62 -8.55 -5.60
C GLU A 32 -2.49 -7.49 -4.51
N LEU A 33 -2.38 -6.23 -4.91
CA LEU A 33 -2.15 -5.11 -4.01
C LEU A 33 -3.42 -4.30 -3.83
N PHE A 34 -3.79 -4.06 -2.59
CA PHE A 34 -4.91 -3.21 -2.22
C PHE A 34 -4.43 -2.05 -1.35
N LEU A 35 -5.23 -1.00 -1.32
CA LEU A 35 -4.99 0.19 -0.52
C LEU A 35 -6.29 0.55 0.20
N THR A 36 -6.23 0.74 1.52
CA THR A 36 -7.38 1.12 2.33
C THR A 36 -7.22 2.53 2.89
N ASP A 37 -8.34 3.22 3.01
CA ASP A 37 -8.45 4.41 3.84
C ASP A 37 -8.32 4.03 5.32
N ILE A 38 -7.59 4.85 6.05
CA ILE A 38 -7.43 4.76 7.51
C ILE A 38 -7.72 6.12 8.18
N GLY A 39 -8.36 7.05 7.45
CA GLY A 39 -8.78 8.35 7.96
C GLY A 39 -7.66 9.38 8.07
N VAL A 40 -6.56 9.24 7.32
CA VAL A 40 -5.45 10.22 7.37
C VAL A 40 -5.89 11.52 6.69
N PRO A 41 -5.96 12.65 7.42
CA PRO A 41 -6.42 13.90 6.85
C PRO A 41 -5.51 14.44 5.74
N ARG A 42 -6.08 15.13 4.75
CA ARG A 42 -5.35 15.76 3.63
C ARG A 42 -4.18 16.64 4.07
N GLN A 43 -4.31 17.31 5.22
CA GLN A 43 -3.27 18.16 5.80
C GLN A 43 -2.01 17.36 6.15
N CYS A 44 -2.15 16.12 6.60
CA CYS A 44 -1.02 15.25 6.95
C CYS A 44 -0.18 14.92 5.71
N TRP A 45 -0.83 14.56 4.60
CA TRP A 45 -0.16 14.28 3.32
C TRP A 45 0.60 15.49 2.76
N ARG A 46 -0.01 16.69 2.85
CA ARG A 46 0.67 17.93 2.44
C ARG A 46 1.92 18.22 3.28
N ARG A 47 1.87 17.99 4.60
CA ARG A 47 2.99 18.24 5.51
C ARG A 47 4.22 17.38 5.18
N VAL A 48 4.01 16.14 4.71
CA VAL A 48 5.11 15.23 4.34
C VAL A 48 5.50 15.32 2.86
N GLY A 49 5.01 16.34 2.14
CA GLY A 49 5.45 16.63 0.77
C GLY A 49 4.80 15.80 -0.33
N VAL A 50 3.73 15.05 -0.05
CA VAL A 50 2.97 14.37 -1.11
C VAL A 50 2.20 15.41 -1.91
N LYS A 51 2.73 15.76 -3.10
CA LYS A 51 2.10 16.70 -4.03
C LYS A 51 1.03 15.99 -4.86
N GLY A 52 -0.08 16.67 -5.11
CA GLY A 52 -1.13 16.14 -5.97
C GLY A 52 -1.87 14.93 -5.41
N TRP A 53 -1.82 14.68 -4.09
CA TRP A 53 -2.62 13.63 -3.47
C TRP A 53 -4.12 13.91 -3.66
N GLY A 54 -4.71 13.23 -4.64
CA GLY A 54 -6.15 13.05 -4.79
C GLY A 54 -6.56 11.76 -4.07
N MET A 55 -7.73 11.75 -3.43
CA MET A 55 -8.25 10.56 -2.76
C MET A 55 -8.45 9.44 -3.78
N PRO A 56 -7.72 8.31 -3.71
CA PRO A 56 -7.75 7.33 -4.80
C PRO A 56 -8.92 6.34 -4.70
N TRP A 57 -9.68 6.33 -3.60
CA TRP A 57 -10.78 5.39 -3.35
C TRP A 57 -12.20 5.99 -3.48
N GLY A 58 -12.35 7.29 -3.77
CA GLY A 58 -13.68 7.89 -4.01
C GLY A 58 -14.63 7.73 -2.81
N SER A 59 -15.77 7.06 -3.01
CA SER A 59 -16.75 6.70 -1.97
C SER A 59 -16.45 5.38 -1.26
N GLU A 60 -15.46 4.62 -1.74
CA GLU A 60 -15.07 3.34 -1.18
C GLU A 60 -14.02 3.52 -0.08
N PHE A 61 -13.84 2.48 0.73
CA PHE A 61 -12.78 2.44 1.75
C PHE A 61 -11.57 1.60 1.31
N LEU A 62 -11.68 0.83 0.23
CA LEU A 62 -10.66 -0.07 -0.27
C LEU A 62 -10.61 -0.02 -1.80
N VAL A 63 -9.42 0.03 -2.37
CA VAL A 63 -9.19 0.04 -3.83
C VAL A 63 -8.08 -0.94 -4.21
N GLY A 64 -8.25 -1.64 -5.33
CA GLY A 64 -7.20 -2.46 -5.94
C GLY A 64 -6.21 -1.61 -6.72
N LEU A 65 -4.92 -1.92 -6.62
CA LEU A 65 -3.85 -1.25 -7.34
C LEU A 65 -3.25 -2.16 -8.39
N GLU A 66 -2.84 -1.57 -9.52
CA GLU A 66 -2.15 -2.26 -10.60
C GLU A 66 -0.69 -1.81 -10.70
N TYR A 67 0.18 -2.75 -11.02
CA TYR A 67 1.57 -2.46 -11.39
C TYR A 67 1.62 -1.99 -12.84
N VAL A 68 2.41 -0.95 -13.11
CA VAL A 68 2.73 -0.46 -14.47
C VAL A 68 3.96 -1.17 -15.01
#